data_AF-A0A1Y2LVU7-F1
#
_entry.id   AF-A0A1Y2LVU7-F1
#
_cell.length_a   1.000
_cell.length_b   1.000
_cell.length_c   1.000
_cell.angle_alpha   90.00
_cell.angle_beta   90.00
_cell.angle_gamma   90.00
#
_symmetry.space_group_name_H-M   'P 1'
#
loop_
_entity.id
_entity.type
_entity.pdbx_description
1 polymer ?
#
loop_
_entity_poly.entity_id
_entity_poly.type
_entity_poly.pdbx_seq_one_letter_code
_entity_poly.pdbx_strand_id
1 'polypeptide(L)'
;MPYASEDFAHSSKETQKLNDVIDSTTPVRLRALLKDLIKKTPDNWEYIRTELMFKDSGQAESDYSDEQTEAPWSRQRFKICEQCDKEYDTLLNDKQSCIWHEGELEVNYENNTWAEHDEDRYGEIDTLEN
;
A
#
# COMPACT_ATOMS: atom_id res chain seq x y z
N MET A 1 -1.73 35.56 -24.09
CA MET A 1 -0.33 35.11 -24.02
C MET A 1 -0.36 33.61 -23.75
N PRO A 2 0.09 32.75 -24.67
CA PRO A 2 0.10 31.32 -24.43
C PRO A 2 1.32 30.95 -23.58
N TYR A 3 1.09 30.34 -22.42
CA TYR A 3 2.12 29.64 -21.67
C TYR A 3 2.49 28.39 -22.47
N ALA A 4 3.71 28.34 -23.00
CA ALA A 4 4.28 27.10 -23.48
C ALA A 4 4.56 26.22 -22.26
N SER A 5 3.67 25.27 -22.00
CA SER A 5 3.99 24.11 -21.17
C SER A 5 5.03 23.33 -21.96
N GLU A 6 6.29 23.47 -21.59
CA GLU A 6 7.35 22.61 -22.14
C GLU A 6 7.06 21.20 -21.67
N ASP A 7 6.60 20.36 -22.60
CA ASP A 7 6.38 18.94 -22.38
C ASP A 7 7.73 18.29 -21.99
N PHE A 8 7.91 17.99 -20.70
CA PHE A 8 8.99 17.15 -20.18
C PHE A 8 8.75 15.68 -20.54
N ALA A 9 8.56 15.40 -21.83
CA ALA A 9 8.43 14.05 -22.34
C ALA A 9 9.82 13.41 -22.39
N HIS A 10 10.26 12.87 -21.25
CA HIS A 10 11.41 11.96 -21.23
C HIS A 10 11.13 10.74 -22.10
N SER A 11 12.16 10.24 -22.78
CA SER A 11 12.00 9.03 -23.58
C SER A 11 11.59 7.87 -22.68
N SER A 12 10.67 7.01 -23.11
CA SER A 12 10.25 5.81 -22.37
C SER A 12 11.45 4.96 -21.89
N LYS A 13 12.54 4.92 -22.68
CA LYS A 13 13.78 4.23 -22.30
C LYS A 13 14.54 4.90 -21.15
N GLU A 14 14.50 6.23 -21.06
CA GLU A 14 15.14 6.99 -19.98
C GLU A 14 14.35 6.83 -18.68
N THR A 15 13.02 6.90 -18.76
CA THR A 15 12.13 6.63 -17.62
C THR A 15 12.33 5.24 -17.06
N GLN A 16 12.42 4.22 -17.93
CA GLN A 16 12.66 2.84 -17.47
C GLN A 16 13.98 2.71 -16.73
N LYS A 17 15.08 3.24 -17.30
CA LYS A 17 16.39 3.22 -16.64
C LYS A 17 16.36 3.91 -15.28
N LEU A 18 15.61 5.00 -15.16
CA LEU A 18 15.47 5.70 -13.89
C LEU A 18 14.71 4.85 -12.86
N ASN A 19 13.63 4.19 -13.28
CA ASN A 19 12.87 3.26 -12.41
C ASN A 19 13.77 2.12 -11.92
N ASP A 20 14.54 1.49 -12.82
CA ASP A 20 15.46 0.40 -12.45
C ASP A 20 16.51 0.85 -11.40
N VAL A 21 16.98 2.10 -11.52
CA VAL A 21 17.91 2.70 -10.53
C VAL A 21 17.19 2.98 -9.21
N ILE A 22 15.93 3.42 -9.24
CA ILE A 22 15.13 3.65 -8.03
C ILE A 22 14.94 2.33 -7.27
N ASP A 23 14.57 1.26 -7.97
CA ASP A 23 14.30 -0.07 -7.38
C ASP A 23 15.56 -0.70 -6.77
N SER A 24 16.74 -0.44 -7.36
CA SER A 24 18.03 -0.91 -6.84
C SER A 24 18.66 0.00 -5.78
N THR A 25 18.09 1.19 -5.54
CA THR A 25 18.63 2.18 -4.59
C THR A 25 18.25 1.84 -3.14
N THR A 26 19.15 2.13 -2.20
CA THR A 26 18.88 1.86 -0.78
C THR A 26 17.76 2.76 -0.23
N PRO A 27 16.92 2.24 0.71
CA PRO A 27 15.85 3.02 1.33
C PRO A 27 16.33 4.30 2.01
N VAL A 28 17.54 4.29 2.58
CA VAL A 28 18.15 5.47 3.22
C VAL A 28 18.34 6.60 2.21
N ARG A 29 18.85 6.26 1.02
CA ARG A 29 19.08 7.24 -0.05
C ARG A 29 17.77 7.75 -0.63
N LEU A 30 16.78 6.88 -0.84
CA LEU A 30 15.45 7.28 -1.28
C LEU A 30 14.79 8.26 -0.29
N ARG A 31 14.84 7.95 1.01
CA ARG A 31 14.33 8.84 2.06
C ARG A 31 15.04 10.20 2.09
N ALA A 32 16.37 10.22 1.90
CA ALA A 32 17.13 11.46 1.84
C ALA A 32 16.73 12.31 0.62
N LEU A 33 16.58 11.67 -0.55
CA LEU A 33 16.17 12.34 -1.78
C LEU A 33 14.73 12.88 -1.68
N LEU A 34 13.80 12.11 -1.12
CA LEU A 34 12.42 12.57 -0.91
C LEU A 34 12.35 13.78 0.03
N LYS A 35 13.13 13.78 1.12
CA LYS A 35 13.27 14.93 2.03
C LYS A 35 13.88 16.16 1.34
N ASP A 36 14.75 15.95 0.36
CA ASP A 36 15.32 17.02 -0.46
C ASP A 36 14.29 17.57 -1.47
N LEU A 37 13.50 16.71 -2.10
CA LEU A 37 12.43 17.10 -3.05
C LEU A 37 11.39 18.02 -2.42
N ILE A 38 11.02 17.76 -1.15
CA ILE A 38 10.14 18.62 -0.35
C ILE A 38 10.64 20.07 -0.31
N LYS A 39 11.96 20.29 -0.30
CA LYS A 39 12.55 21.62 -0.15
C LYS A 39 12.68 22.39 -1.47
N LYS A 40 12.58 21.70 -2.61
CA LYS A 40 12.84 22.30 -3.94
C LYS A 40 11.66 23.09 -4.47
N THR A 41 10.45 22.56 -4.32
CA THR A 41 9.25 23.13 -4.91
C THR A 41 8.08 23.00 -3.93
N PRO A 42 7.26 24.04 -3.73
CA PRO A 42 6.08 23.95 -2.88
C PRO A 42 5.09 22.89 -3.38
N ASP A 43 4.98 22.70 -4.70
CA ASP A 43 4.11 21.69 -5.31
C ASP A 43 4.52 20.26 -4.92
N ASN A 44 5.83 19.98 -4.86
CA ASN A 44 6.32 18.67 -4.40
C ASN A 44 5.90 18.41 -2.96
N TRP A 45 5.94 19.43 -2.11
CA TRP A 45 5.55 19.27 -0.73
C TRP A 45 4.06 19.00 -0.57
N GLU A 46 3.21 19.70 -1.30
CA GLU A 46 1.76 19.44 -1.26
C GLU A 46 1.45 18.03 -1.79
N TYR A 47 2.06 17.64 -2.92
CA TYR A 47 1.90 16.29 -3.47
C TYR A 47 2.35 15.20 -2.48
N ILE A 48 3.56 15.31 -1.95
CA ILE A 48 4.12 14.32 -1.00
C ILE A 48 3.30 14.28 0.29
N ARG A 49 2.83 15.45 0.76
CA ARG A 49 1.93 15.53 1.92
C ARG A 49 0.65 14.76 1.66
N THR A 50 -0.04 15.03 0.55
CA THR A 50 -1.33 14.38 0.25
C THR A 50 -1.18 12.87 0.08
N GLU A 51 -0.01 12.42 -0.40
CA GLU A 51 0.24 11.00 -0.61
C GLU A 51 0.57 10.28 0.70
N LEU A 52 1.42 10.86 1.56
CA LEU A 52 1.95 10.17 2.75
C LEU A 52 1.21 10.47 4.05
N MET A 53 0.46 11.57 4.10
CA MET A 53 -0.25 12.04 5.29
C MET A 53 -1.74 12.11 5.02
N PHE A 54 -2.57 11.84 6.03
CA PHE A 54 -4.00 12.10 5.95
C PHE A 54 -4.44 13.07 7.04
N LYS A 55 -5.54 13.78 6.79
CA LYS A 55 -6.19 14.64 7.77
C LYS A 55 -6.95 13.75 8.74
N ASP A 56 -6.63 13.84 10.03
CA ASP A 56 -7.36 13.12 11.08
C ASP A 56 -8.76 13.74 11.16
N SER A 57 -9.74 13.14 10.47
CA SER A 57 -11.15 13.51 10.64
C SER A 57 -11.59 12.93 11.97
N GLY A 58 -11.32 13.67 13.05
CA GLY A 58 -11.55 13.24 14.42
C GLY A 58 -12.93 12.61 14.61
N GLN A 59 -12.98 11.28 14.59
CA GLN A 59 -13.97 10.50 15.33
C GLN A 59 -13.40 10.21 16.71
N ALA A 60 -13.12 11.28 17.45
CA ALA A 60 -13.24 11.22 18.89
C ALA A 60 -14.68 11.63 19.17
N GLU A 61 -15.54 10.66 19.52
CA GLU A 61 -16.81 11.00 20.17
C GLU A 61 -16.46 11.68 21.49
N SER A 62 -16.40 13.01 21.48
CA SER A 62 -16.37 13.82 22.69
C SER A 62 -17.47 14.87 22.59
N ASP A 63 -18.45 14.73 23.46
CA ASP A 63 -19.71 15.47 23.54
C ASP A 63 -19.54 16.90 24.12
N TYR A 64 -18.53 17.65 23.66
CA TYR A 64 -18.32 19.02 24.10
C TYR A 64 -18.12 19.97 22.92
N SER A 65 -18.96 21.00 22.91
CA SER A 65 -19.06 22.06 21.94
C SER A 65 -17.80 22.92 21.84
N ASP A 66 -17.61 23.41 20.62
CA ASP A 66 -17.10 24.73 20.24
C ASP A 66 -15.66 24.81 19.68
N GLU A 67 -15.60 25.63 18.64
CA GLU A 67 -14.44 26.11 17.88
C GLU A 67 -13.70 25.08 16.99
N GLN A 68 -14.07 25.19 15.71
CA GLN A 68 -13.45 24.61 14.52
C GLN A 68 -11.95 24.97 14.45
N THR A 69 -11.13 24.22 15.18
CA THR A 69 -9.68 24.22 15.03
C THR A 69 -9.32 23.20 13.96
N GLU A 70 -8.72 23.68 12.86
CA GLU A 70 -8.19 22.88 11.76
C GLU A 70 -7.45 21.64 12.29
N ALA A 71 -8.09 20.47 12.18
CA ALA A 71 -7.55 19.24 12.74
C ALA A 71 -6.13 18.98 12.18
N PRO A 72 -5.13 18.74 13.06
CA PRO A 72 -3.76 18.58 12.63
C PRO A 72 -3.61 17.36 11.74
N TRP A 73 -2.95 17.53 10.59
CA TRP A 73 -2.47 16.47 9.70
C TRP A 73 -1.45 15.62 10.45
N SER A 74 -1.92 14.70 11.29
CA SER A 74 -1.11 14.15 12.38
C SER A 74 -0.74 12.68 12.19
N ARG A 75 -1.28 11.98 11.19
CA ARG A 75 -1.10 10.53 11.04
C ARG A 75 -0.59 10.12 9.66
N GLN A 76 0.32 9.13 9.68
CA GLN A 76 0.88 8.48 8.49
C GLN A 76 -0.20 7.63 7.82
N ARG A 77 -0.40 7.81 6.51
CA ARG A 77 -1.45 7.16 5.73
C ARG A 77 -1.26 5.65 5.59
N PHE A 78 -0.03 5.21 5.37
CA PHE A 78 0.29 3.79 5.18
C PHE A 78 1.00 3.23 6.41
N LYS A 79 0.60 2.04 6.87
CA LYS A 79 1.23 1.32 7.99
C LYS A 79 1.51 -0.12 7.60
N ILE A 80 2.42 -0.77 8.34
CA ILE A 80 2.71 -2.20 8.17
C ILE A 80 1.87 -2.99 9.18
N CYS A 81 1.19 -4.04 8.72
CA CYS A 81 0.46 -4.96 9.59
C CYS A 81 1.44 -5.85 10.36
N GLU A 82 1.39 -5.84 11.69
CA GLU A 82 2.28 -6.65 12.54
C GLU A 82 2.08 -8.17 12.38
N GLN A 83 0.95 -8.60 11.80
CA GLN A 83 0.60 -10.02 11.65
C GLN A 83 1.00 -10.61 10.29
N CYS A 84 0.93 -9.81 9.22
CA CYS A 84 1.21 -10.29 7.87
C CYS A 84 2.34 -9.53 7.16
N ASP A 85 2.97 -8.55 7.82
CA ASP A 85 4.07 -7.71 7.32
C ASP A 85 3.78 -6.96 6.00
N LYS A 86 2.49 -6.84 5.62
CA LYS A 86 2.05 -6.10 4.44
C LYS A 86 1.71 -4.66 4.78
N GLU A 87 2.02 -3.76 3.86
CA GLU A 87 1.59 -2.36 3.93
C GLU A 87 0.09 -2.23 3.63
N TYR A 88 -0.59 -1.37 4.37
CA TYR A 88 -2.01 -1.08 4.18
C TYR A 88 -2.31 0.43 4.35
N ASP A 89 -3.29 0.92 3.60
CA ASP A 89 -3.83 2.28 3.77
C ASP A 89 -4.74 2.32 5.00
N THR A 90 -4.41 3.16 5.96
CA THR A 90 -5.16 3.34 7.21
C THR A 90 -6.59 3.84 6.98
N LEU A 91 -6.88 4.46 5.83
CA LEU A 91 -8.23 4.91 5.47
C LEU A 91 -9.12 3.80 4.92
N LEU A 92 -8.51 2.74 4.37
CA LEU A 92 -9.22 1.62 3.75
C LEU A 92 -9.20 0.35 4.62
N ASN A 93 -8.57 0.42 5.79
CA ASN A 93 -8.45 -0.72 6.70
C ASN A 93 -9.77 -1.00 7.42
N ASP A 94 -10.57 -1.89 6.86
CA ASP A 94 -11.79 -2.41 7.46
C ASP A 94 -11.54 -3.71 8.26
N LYS A 95 -12.59 -4.24 8.89
CA LYS A 95 -12.52 -5.48 9.68
C LYS A 95 -12.19 -6.73 8.84
N GLN A 96 -12.21 -6.64 7.52
CA GLN A 96 -11.93 -7.73 6.59
C GLN A 96 -10.59 -7.58 5.86
N SER A 97 -9.88 -6.45 6.05
CA SER A 97 -8.65 -6.13 5.35
C SER A 97 -7.48 -7.03 5.74
N CYS A 98 -7.47 -7.54 6.97
CA CYS A 98 -6.55 -8.60 7.41
C CYS A 98 -7.34 -9.68 8.16
N ILE A 99 -7.63 -10.79 7.48
CA ILE A 99 -8.17 -11.99 8.10
C ILE A 99 -6.98 -12.84 8.53
N TRP A 100 -6.79 -12.92 9.84
CA TRP A 100 -5.74 -13.73 10.46
C TRP A 100 -6.40 -14.70 11.44
N HIS A 101 -5.86 -15.91 11.50
CA HIS A 101 -6.30 -16.95 12.42
C HIS A 101 -5.19 -17.23 13.42
N GLU A 102 -5.55 -17.32 14.69
CA GLU A 102 -4.63 -17.81 15.73
C GLU A 102 -4.43 -19.32 15.58
N GLY A 103 -3.17 -19.75 15.64
CA GLY A 103 -2.79 -21.16 15.55
C GLY A 103 -1.89 -21.48 14.35
N GLU A 104 -1.44 -22.73 14.30
CA GLU A 104 -0.68 -23.27 13.17
C GLU A 104 -1.65 -23.93 12.18
N LEU A 105 -1.32 -23.89 10.89
CA LEU A 105 -2.09 -24.63 9.88
C LEU A 105 -1.76 -26.12 10.02
N GLU A 106 -2.57 -26.84 10.79
CA GLU A 106 -2.45 -28.29 10.91
C GLU A 106 -3.18 -28.98 9.76
N VAL A 107 -2.41 -29.66 8.90
CA VAL A 107 -2.98 -30.59 7.92
C VAL A 107 -3.51 -31.80 8.68
N ASN A 108 -4.83 -31.92 8.74
CA ASN A 108 -5.47 -33.05 9.40
C ASN A 108 -5.38 -34.30 8.51
N TYR A 109 -4.34 -35.12 8.73
CA TYR A 109 -4.14 -36.41 8.05
C TYR A 109 -5.10 -37.51 8.52
N GLU A 110 -5.83 -37.29 9.62
CA GLU A 110 -6.82 -38.24 10.17
C GLU A 110 -8.22 -37.97 9.61
N ASN A 111 -8.46 -36.78 9.06
CA ASN A 111 -9.70 -36.41 8.42
C ASN A 111 -9.70 -36.95 6.99
N ASN A 112 -10.49 -37.99 6.76
CA ASN A 112 -10.63 -38.67 5.47
C ASN A 112 -11.43 -37.84 4.43
N THR A 113 -11.45 -36.52 4.59
CA THR A 113 -12.33 -35.56 3.87
C THR A 113 -11.60 -34.83 2.74
N TRP A 114 -10.42 -35.33 2.34
CA TRP A 114 -9.99 -35.30 0.93
C TRP A 114 -10.70 -36.38 0.09
N ALA A 115 -11.83 -36.92 0.58
CA ALA A 115 -12.85 -37.51 -0.27
C ALA A 115 -13.43 -36.34 -1.08
N GLU A 116 -13.08 -36.12 -2.35
CA GLU A 116 -13.54 -36.99 -3.42
C GLU A 116 -12.88 -36.63 -4.77
N HIS A 117 -11.58 -36.34 -4.81
CA HIS A 117 -10.88 -36.42 -6.10
C HIS A 117 -10.54 -37.89 -6.39
N ASP A 118 -11.49 -38.55 -7.04
CA ASP A 118 -11.34 -39.88 -7.62
C ASP A 118 -11.10 -39.70 -9.13
N GLU A 119 -9.87 -39.92 -9.60
CA GLU A 119 -9.50 -39.75 -11.01
C GLU A 119 -10.29 -40.67 -11.95
N ASP A 120 -10.76 -41.83 -11.45
CA ASP A 120 -11.64 -42.75 -12.20
C ASP A 120 -13.04 -42.15 -12.45
N ARG A 121 -13.45 -41.17 -11.63
CA ARG A 121 -14.76 -40.50 -11.71
C ARG A 121 -14.69 -39.08 -12.26
N TYR A 122 -13.59 -38.37 -12.04
CA TYR A 122 -13.46 -36.93 -12.32
C TYR A 122 -12.34 -36.56 -13.31
N GLY A 123 -11.56 -37.54 -13.79
CA GLY A 123 -10.44 -37.32 -14.71
C GLY A 123 -9.11 -37.06 -14.00
N GLU A 124 -8.00 -37.17 -14.72
CA GLU A 124 -6.64 -36.99 -14.20
C GLU A 124 -6.44 -35.57 -13.62
N ILE A 125 -5.84 -35.47 -12.43
CA ILE A 125 -5.58 -34.18 -11.76
C ILE A 125 -4.57 -33.34 -12.56
N ASP A 126 -3.50 -34.00 -13.02
CA ASP A 126 -2.39 -33.38 -13.72
C ASP A 126 -2.57 -33.48 -15.24
N THR A 127 -3.30 -32.52 -15.80
CA THR A 127 -3.31 -32.29 -17.25
C THR A 127 -2.41 -31.11 -17.60
N LEU A 128 -1.91 -31.06 -18.84
CA LEU A 128 -1.07 -29.97 -19.36
C LEU A 128 -1.72 -28.58 -19.34
N GLU A 129 -3.00 -28.48 -18.97
CA GLU A 129 -3.77 -27.23 -18.90
C GLU A 129 -3.98 -26.67 -17.47
N ASN A 130 -3.44 -27.32 -16.42
CA ASN A 130 -3.43 -26.78 -15.04
C ASN A 130 -2.09 -26.16 -14.65
#